data_AF-A0A392T4F7-F1
#
_entry.id   AF-A0A392T4F7-F1
#
_cell.length_a   1.000
_cell.length_b   1.000
_cell.length_c   1.000
_cell.angle_alpha   90.00
_cell.angle_beta   90.00
_cell.angle_gamma   90.00
#
_symmetry.space_group_name_H-M   'P 1'
#
loop_
_entity.id
_entity.type
_entity.pdbx_description
1 polymer ?
#
loop_
_entity_poly.entity_id
_entity_poly.type
_entity_poly.pdbx_seq_one_letter_code
_entity_poly.pdbx_strand_id
1 'polypeptide(L)'
;SVRHFKERFYVVRPLTELAMDSLFEMEFVTNEDGSVRLNEEGVEMTRLTSRFPLCWTREHFDQPTEYYLTREENMSSEELAGLEKLQAYVNSFV
;
A
#
# COMPACT_ATOMS: atom_id res chain seq x y z
N SER A 1 1.69 -9.94 -23.85
CA SER A 1 0.95 -10.75 -22.87
C SER A 1 1.92 -11.11 -21.77
N VAL A 2 1.71 -10.63 -20.53
CA VAL A 2 2.53 -11.02 -19.37
C VAL A 2 2.21 -12.49 -19.11
N ARG A 3 3.11 -13.40 -19.50
CA ARG A 3 2.93 -14.84 -19.25
C ARG A 3 2.67 -15.01 -17.75
N HIS A 4 1.57 -15.68 -17.39
CA HIS A 4 1.06 -15.94 -16.03
C HIS A 4 0.24 -14.82 -15.36
N PHE A 5 -0.21 -13.78 -16.07
CA PHE A 5 -1.21 -12.89 -15.49
C PHE A 5 -2.51 -13.68 -15.21
N LYS A 6 -3.01 -13.63 -13.96
CA LYS A 6 -4.15 -14.45 -13.49
C LYS A 6 -5.34 -14.33 -14.43
N GLU A 7 -5.92 -15.47 -14.83
CA GLU A 7 -7.10 -15.53 -15.73
C GLU A 7 -8.34 -14.86 -15.12
N ARG A 8 -8.38 -14.69 -13.80
CA ARG A 8 -9.49 -14.07 -13.07
C ARG A 8 -8.95 -12.99 -12.13
N PHE A 9 -9.58 -11.82 -12.17
CA PHE A 9 -9.32 -10.72 -11.26
C PHE A 9 -10.61 -10.33 -10.53
N TYR A 10 -10.46 -9.92 -9.29
CA TYR A 10 -11.55 -9.38 -8.47
C TYR A 10 -11.26 -7.90 -8.26
N VAL A 11 -12.24 -7.05 -8.56
CA VAL A 11 -12.18 -5.62 -8.23
C VAL A 11 -12.83 -5.45 -6.87
N VAL A 12 -12.05 -5.02 -5.87
CA VAL A 12 -12.58 -4.66 -4.56
C VAL A 12 -12.93 -3.18 -4.60
N ARG A 13 -14.20 -2.87 -4.34
CA ARG A 13 -14.67 -1.49 -4.20
C ARG A 13 -15.04 -1.25 -2.72
N PRO A 14 -14.38 -0.30 -2.02
CA PRO A 14 -14.85 0.15 -0.71
C PRO A 14 -16.24 0.78 -0.84
N LEU A 15 -17.16 0.43 0.06
CA LEU A 15 -18.53 0.96 0.08
C LEU A 15 -18.81 1.86 1.29
N THR A 16 -18.06 1.70 2.37
CA THR A 16 -18.23 2.47 3.61
C THR A 16 -17.11 3.48 3.79
N GLU A 17 -17.35 4.55 4.53
CA GLU A 17 -16.32 5.54 4.89
C GLU A 17 -15.16 4.88 5.62
N LEU A 18 -15.44 3.99 6.59
CA LEU A 18 -14.41 3.21 7.28
C LEU A 18 -13.53 2.41 6.31
N ALA A 19 -14.11 1.87 5.24
CA ALA A 19 -13.34 1.18 4.20
C ALA A 19 -12.59 2.17 3.31
N MET A 20 -13.08 3.39 3.07
CA MET A 20 -12.30 4.40 2.35
C MET A 20 -11.09 4.85 3.18
N ASP A 21 -11.29 5.12 4.46
CA ASP A 21 -10.25 5.59 5.39
C ASP A 21 -9.16 4.55 5.65
N SER A 22 -9.49 3.26 5.51
CA SER A 22 -8.50 2.18 5.60
C SER A 22 -7.67 2.02 4.33
N LEU A 23 -8.18 2.45 3.17
CA LEU A 23 -7.49 2.32 1.88
C LEU A 23 -6.71 3.59 1.50
N PHE A 24 -7.15 4.75 1.96
CA PHE A 24 -6.60 6.05 1.60
C PHE A 24 -6.20 6.86 2.83
N GLU A 25 -5.32 7.83 2.62
CA GLU A 25 -4.97 8.86 3.59
C GLU A 25 -4.92 10.23 2.94
N MET A 26 -5.15 11.27 3.73
CA MET A 26 -5.07 12.65 3.28
C MET A 26 -3.62 13.13 3.36
N GLU A 27 -3.08 13.52 2.22
CA GLU A 27 -1.73 14.06 2.09
C GLU A 27 -1.81 15.52 1.62
N PHE A 28 -0.96 16.38 2.17
CA PHE A 28 -0.85 17.76 1.71
C PHE A 28 -0.29 17.81 0.29
N VAL A 29 -0.91 18.64 -0.56
CA VAL A 29 -0.36 18.93 -1.88
C VAL A 29 0.80 19.90 -1.71
N THR A 30 1.98 19.53 -2.18
CA THR A 30 3.17 20.38 -2.09
C THR A 30 3.50 21.05 -3.43
N ASN A 31 4.09 22.25 -3.36
CA ASN A 31 4.72 22.92 -4.50
C ASN A 31 6.12 22.32 -4.76
N GLU A 32 6.77 22.74 -5.85
CA GLU A 32 8.13 22.28 -6.20
C GLU A 32 9.18 22.59 -5.12
N ASP A 33 8.96 23.64 -4.32
CA ASP A 33 9.82 24.03 -3.20
C ASP A 33 9.52 23.25 -1.90
N GLY A 34 8.54 22.34 -1.91
CA GLY A 34 8.12 21.56 -0.76
C GLY A 34 7.12 22.25 0.17
N SER A 35 6.73 23.51 -0.10
CA SER A 35 5.71 24.21 0.68
C SER A 35 4.30 23.65 0.45
N VAL A 36 3.43 23.70 1.45
CA VAL A 36 2.02 23.29 1.31
C VAL A 36 1.31 24.27 0.38
N ARG A 37 0.66 23.75 -0.66
CA ARG A 37 -0.10 24.52 -1.62
C ARG A 37 -1.41 24.98 -0.99
N LEU A 38 -1.73 26.27 -1.16
CA LEU A 38 -2.99 26.85 -0.74
C LEU A 38 -3.96 26.95 -1.93
N ASN A 39 -5.25 26.84 -1.66
CA ASN A 39 -6.31 27.11 -2.64
C ASN A 39 -6.59 28.62 -2.76
N GLU A 40 -7.59 29.01 -3.56
CA GLU A 40 -7.94 30.41 -3.81
C GLU A 40 -8.41 31.15 -2.54
N GLU A 41 -8.96 30.44 -1.56
CA GLU A 41 -9.36 30.98 -0.26
C GLU A 41 -8.21 30.98 0.78
N GLY A 42 -7.01 30.55 0.42
CA GLY A 42 -5.86 30.47 1.33
C GLY A 42 -5.86 29.25 2.26
N VAL A 43 -6.69 28.24 1.97
CA VAL A 43 -6.77 26.98 2.74
C VAL A 43 -5.80 25.95 2.16
N GLU A 44 -5.14 25.20 3.04
CA GLU A 44 -4.22 24.13 2.67
C GLU A 44 -4.90 23.06 1.83
N MET A 45 -4.32 22.77 0.66
CA MET A 45 -4.81 21.74 -0.23
C MET A 45 -4.36 20.37 0.23
N THR A 46 -5.31 19.44 0.27
CA THR A 46 -5.08 18.02 0.55
C THR A 46 -5.59 17.17 -0.61
N ARG A 47 -4.99 15.99 -0.77
CA ARG A 47 -5.42 14.96 -1.72
C ARG A 47 -5.50 13.61 -1.02
N LEU A 48 -6.37 12.73 -1.51
CA LEU A 48 -6.37 11.33 -1.11
C LEU A 48 -5.23 10.58 -1.83
N THR A 49 -4.31 10.04 -1.05
CA THR A 49 -3.26 9.13 -1.50
C THR A 49 -3.59 7.72 -1.01
N SER A 50 -3.42 6.71 -1.86
CA SER A 50 -3.66 5.31 -1.47
C SER A 50 -2.55 4.80 -0.54
N ARG A 51 -2.91 4.17 0.58
CA ARG A 51 -1.96 3.58 1.54
C ARG A 51 -1.19 2.39 0.96
N PHE A 52 -1.72 1.76 -0.10
CA PHE A 52 -1.08 0.67 -0.84
C PHE A 52 -1.42 0.80 -2.33
N PRO A 53 -0.65 0.17 -3.22
CA PRO A 53 -0.87 0.26 -4.67
C PRO A 53 -2.21 -0.38 -5.07
N LEU A 54 -3.23 0.44 -5.30
CA LEU A 54 -4.57 0.00 -5.73
C LEU A 54 -4.62 -0.46 -7.19
N CYS A 55 -3.63 -0.06 -7.98
CA CYS A 55 -3.40 -0.54 -9.32
C CYS A 55 -1.92 -0.86 -9.50
N TRP A 56 -1.62 -1.83 -10.36
CA TRP A 56 -0.24 -2.17 -10.70
C TRP A 56 0.16 -1.35 -11.90
N THR A 57 1.13 -0.46 -11.72
CA THR A 57 1.77 0.27 -12.81
C THR A 57 2.71 -0.68 -13.56
N ARG A 58 3.19 -0.26 -14.74
CA ARG A 58 4.20 -1.05 -15.46
C ARG A 58 5.46 -1.28 -14.62
N GLU A 59 5.84 -0.28 -13.83
CA GLU A 59 6.98 -0.35 -12.91
C GLU A 59 6.88 -1.53 -11.95
N HIS A 60 5.66 -1.90 -11.52
CA HIS A 60 5.46 -3.08 -10.68
C HIS A 60 5.95 -4.38 -11.35
N PHE A 61 5.68 -4.52 -12.65
CA PHE A 61 6.09 -5.70 -13.42
C PHE A 61 7.54 -5.67 -13.86
N ASP A 62 8.18 -4.50 -13.82
CA ASP A 62 9.60 -4.35 -14.13
C ASP A 62 10.48 -4.73 -12.94
N GLN A 63 9.93 -4.77 -11.71
CA GLN A 63 10.65 -5.21 -10.52
C GLN A 63 10.72 -6.76 -10.45
N PRO A 64 11.89 -7.32 -10.06
CA PRO A 64 12.02 -8.75 -9.84
C PRO A 64 11.27 -9.16 -8.56
N THR A 65 10.89 -10.44 -8.45
CA THR A 65 10.13 -10.96 -7.29
C THR A 65 10.79 -10.61 -5.96
N GLU A 66 12.12 -10.65 -5.91
CA GLU A 66 12.94 -10.36 -4.73
C GLU A 66 12.73 -8.94 -4.19
N TYR A 67 12.33 -7.97 -5.04
CA TYR A 67 12.03 -6.61 -4.64
C TYR A 67 10.84 -6.53 -3.66
N TYR A 68 9.89 -7.46 -3.79
CA TYR A 68 8.67 -7.51 -2.97
C TYR A 68 8.80 -8.44 -1.76
N LEU A 69 9.95 -9.07 -1.56
CA LEU A 69 10.19 -9.97 -0.44
C LEU A 69 10.86 -9.22 0.72
N THR A 70 10.16 -9.12 1.84
CA THR A 70 10.78 -8.73 3.10
C THR A 70 11.56 -9.91 3.65
N ARG A 71 12.89 -9.80 3.68
CA ARG A 71 13.76 -10.80 4.31
C ARG A 71 13.72 -10.62 5.82
N GLU A 72 13.72 -11.73 6.58
CA GLU A 72 13.78 -11.70 8.06
C GLU A 72 14.99 -10.90 8.57
N GLU A 73 16.11 -10.95 7.83
CA GLU A 73 17.35 -10.18 8.09
C GLU A 73 17.11 -8.65 8.16
N ASN A 74 16.08 -8.15 7.47
CA ASN A 74 15.76 -6.73 7.38
C ASN A 74 14.58 -6.33 8.29
N MET A 75 13.99 -7.28 9.03
CA MET A 75 12.87 -7.02 9.92
C MET A 75 13.34 -6.45 11.26
N SER A 76 12.56 -5.51 11.79
CA SER A 76 12.69 -5.07 13.17
C SER A 76 12.28 -6.17 14.16
N SER A 77 12.67 -6.04 15.43
CA SER A 77 12.27 -6.99 16.48
C SER A 77 10.75 -7.10 16.65
N GLU A 78 10.01 -6.01 16.39
CA GLU A 78 8.54 -6.01 16.44
C GLU A 78 7.95 -6.81 15.28
N GLU A 79 8.47 -6.61 14.07
CA GLU A 79 8.05 -7.35 12.87
C GLU A 79 8.36 -8.84 13.00
N LEU A 80 9.52 -9.22 13.54
CA LEU A 80 9.87 -10.61 13.82
C LEU A 80 8.90 -11.27 14.81
N ALA A 81 8.53 -10.56 15.89
CA ALA A 81 7.53 -11.05 16.83
C ALA A 81 6.13 -11.18 16.18
N GLY A 82 5.80 -10.29 15.25
CA GLY A 82 4.60 -10.38 14.41
C GLY A 82 4.62 -11.61 13.49
N LEU A 83 5.76 -11.86 12.84
CA LEU A 83 5.96 -13.02 11.97
C LEU A 83 5.84 -14.34 12.75
N GLU A 84 6.47 -14.44 13.93
CA GLU A 84 6.38 -15.64 14.78
C GLU A 84 4.93 -15.95 15.18
N LYS A 85 4.14 -14.93 15.55
CA LYS A 85 2.70 -15.09 15.84
C LYS A 85 1.93 -15.61 14.63
N LEU A 86 2.21 -15.09 13.44
CA LEU A 86 1.57 -15.53 12.20
C LEU A 86 1.93 -16.99 11.88
N GLN A 87 3.21 -17.35 12.00
CA GLN A 87 3.66 -18.73 11.81
C GLN A 87 2.98 -19.69 12.79
N ALA A 88 2.92 -19.34 14.08
CA ALA A 88 2.23 -20.13 15.10
C ALA A 88 0.74 -20.32 14.79
N TYR A 89 0.06 -19.26 14.34
CA TYR A 89 -1.33 -19.32 13.91
C TYR A 89 -1.52 -20.26 12.71
N VAL A 90 -0.71 -20.14 11.66
CA VAL A 90 -0.79 -21.01 10.47
C VAL A 90 -0.54 -22.47 10.85
N ASN A 91 0.46 -22.74 11.69
CA ASN A 91 0.79 -24.08 12.15
C ASN A 91 -0.32 -24.72 12.99
N SER A 92 -1.23 -23.94 13.59
CA SER A 92 -2.37 -24.48 14.34
C SER A 92 -3.45 -25.13 13.47
N PHE A 93 -3.41 -24.92 12.15
CA PHE A 93 -4.33 -25.56 11.20
C PHE A 93 -3.80 -26.91 10.67
N VAL A 94 -2.57 -27.29 11.02
CA VAL A 94 -1.87 -28.49 10.53
C VAL A 94 -1.81 -29.57 11.60
#